data_AF-A0A7X5DWC6-F1
#
_entry.id   AF-A0A7X5DWC6-F1
#
_cell.length_a   1.000
_cell.length_b   1.000
_cell.length_c   1.000
_cell.angle_alpha   90.00
_cell.angle_beta   90.00
_cell.angle_gamma   90.00
#
_symmetry.space_group_name_H-M   'P 1'
#
loop_
_entity.id
_entity.type
_entity.pdbx_description
1 polymer ?
#
loop_
_entity_poly.entity_id
_entity_poly.type
_entity_poly.pdbx_seq_one_letter_code
_entity_poly.pdbx_strand_id
1 'polypeptide(L)'
;MLGFRKKETAAGKAAGKGMQEHKGCRRREWMAQAAILCLLVAICVPIQAQAATGAQAVTAGLKNLQNIVAAFVSSVGLIIALWGIFEWGNAMQSQDGMMQSQAFKRIGGGIVMTLGPQILTAVVSIS
;
A
#
# COMPACT_ATOMS: atom_id res chain seq x y z
N MET A 1 -20.77 72.49 44.00
CA MET A 1 -20.58 71.93 42.64
C MET A 1 -19.91 70.56 42.76
N LEU A 2 -20.64 69.47 42.97
CA LEU A 2 -20.10 68.09 42.94
C LEU A 2 -21.30 67.13 42.89
N GLY A 3 -21.61 66.57 41.72
CA GLY A 3 -22.75 65.64 41.64
C GLY A 3 -22.97 64.91 40.31
N PHE A 4 -22.42 65.35 39.18
CA PHE A 4 -22.80 64.81 37.87
C PHE A 4 -21.82 63.84 37.19
N ARG A 5 -20.71 63.42 37.83
CA ARG A 5 -19.65 62.62 37.14
C ARG A 5 -19.65 61.11 37.39
N LYS A 6 -20.66 60.51 38.04
CA LYS A 6 -20.58 59.09 38.50
C LYS A 6 -21.55 58.10 37.82
N LYS A 7 -22.41 58.55 36.89
CA LYS A 7 -23.43 57.67 36.26
C LYS A 7 -23.01 57.04 34.92
N GLU A 8 -22.04 57.59 34.21
CA GLU A 8 -21.72 57.15 32.84
C GLU A 8 -20.85 55.88 32.78
N THR A 9 -20.11 55.56 33.84
CA THR A 9 -19.26 54.36 33.89
C THR A 9 -20.00 53.07 34.24
N ALA A 10 -21.21 53.13 34.79
CA ALA A 10 -22.02 51.95 35.10
C ALA A 10 -22.84 51.46 33.88
N ALA A 11 -23.27 52.39 33.01
CA ALA A 11 -24.07 52.07 31.82
C ALA A 11 -23.24 51.40 30.71
N GLY A 12 -21.95 51.74 30.58
CA GLY A 12 -21.05 51.11 29.60
C GLY A 12 -20.70 49.64 29.92
N LYS A 13 -20.75 49.23 31.19
CA LYS A 13 -20.37 47.86 31.60
C LYS A 13 -21.49 46.84 31.42
N ALA A 14 -22.75 47.27 31.40
CA ALA A 14 -23.91 46.41 31.16
C ALA A 14 -24.13 46.12 29.66
N ALA A 15 -23.90 47.12 28.79
CA ALA A 15 -24.06 46.97 27.33
C ALA A 15 -23.01 46.04 26.69
N GLY A 16 -21.80 45.97 27.25
CA GLY A 16 -20.74 45.08 26.77
C GLY A 16 -20.94 43.60 27.12
N LYS A 17 -21.79 43.28 28.11
CA LYS A 17 -21.94 41.91 28.62
C LYS A 17 -22.90 41.06 27.77
N GLY A 18 -24.00 41.66 27.31
CA GLY A 18 -25.00 40.96 26.47
C GLY A 18 -24.50 40.61 25.06
N MET A 19 -23.63 41.44 24.47
CA MET A 19 -23.03 41.17 23.15
C MET A 19 -21.94 40.09 23.21
N GLN A 20 -21.27 39.91 24.36
CA GLN A 20 -20.29 38.84 24.56
C GLN A 20 -20.95 37.49 24.83
N GLU A 21 -22.11 37.45 25.48
CA GLU A 21 -22.84 36.20 25.76
C GLU A 21 -23.37 35.54 24.47
N HIS A 22 -23.91 36.34 23.54
CA HIS A 22 -24.46 35.82 22.28
C HIS A 22 -23.38 35.30 21.30
N LYS A 23 -22.16 35.86 21.35
CA LYS A 23 -20.98 35.33 20.64
C LYS A 23 -20.41 34.07 21.31
N GLY A 24 -20.56 33.96 22.63
CA GLY A 24 -20.14 32.81 23.43
C GLY A 24 -20.92 31.53 23.14
N CYS A 25 -22.26 31.61 23.01
CA CYS A 25 -23.08 30.43 22.66
C CYS A 25 -22.78 29.88 21.26
N ARG A 26 -22.69 30.74 20.23
CA ARG A 26 -22.34 30.29 18.86
C ARG A 26 -20.92 29.73 18.79
N ARG A 27 -19.96 30.31 19.51
CA ARG A 27 -18.57 29.79 19.57
C ARG A 27 -18.49 28.47 20.36
N ARG A 28 -19.33 28.27 21.37
CA ARG A 28 -19.49 26.98 22.10
C ARG A 28 -20.09 25.89 21.24
N GLU A 29 -21.09 26.18 20.42
CA GLU A 29 -21.68 25.22 19.47
C GLU A 29 -20.67 24.82 18.40
N TRP A 30 -19.92 25.78 17.84
CA TRP A 30 -18.83 25.49 16.91
C TRP A 30 -17.69 24.68 17.56
N MET A 31 -17.35 24.97 18.82
CA MET A 31 -16.37 24.16 19.57
C MET A 31 -16.90 22.77 19.92
N ALA A 32 -18.19 22.63 20.22
CA ALA A 32 -18.83 21.34 20.47
C ALA A 32 -18.91 20.49 19.19
N GLN A 33 -19.28 21.09 18.06
CA GLN A 33 -19.27 20.43 16.75
C GLN A 33 -17.86 20.02 16.33
N ALA A 34 -16.85 20.87 16.57
CA ALA A 34 -15.46 20.53 16.33
C ALA A 34 -14.96 19.40 17.25
N ALA A 35 -15.37 19.38 18.53
CA ALA A 35 -15.02 18.31 19.47
C ALA A 35 -15.64 16.97 19.08
N ILE A 36 -16.90 16.96 18.62
CA ILE A 36 -17.58 15.76 18.13
C ILE A 36 -16.92 15.24 16.85
N LEU A 37 -16.55 16.13 15.92
CA LEU A 37 -15.78 15.77 14.72
C LEU A 37 -14.40 15.20 15.06
N CYS A 38 -13.68 15.81 16.00
CA CYS A 38 -12.38 15.30 16.47
C CYS A 38 -12.52 13.93 17.14
N LEU A 39 -13.58 13.68 17.91
CA LEU A 39 -13.86 12.38 18.53
C LEU A 39 -14.20 11.31 17.48
N LEU A 40 -14.99 11.65 16.46
CA LEU A 40 -15.30 10.76 15.34
C LEU A 40 -14.05 10.40 14.55
N VAL A 41 -13.20 11.38 14.23
CA VAL A 41 -11.92 11.15 13.53
C VAL A 41 -10.97 10.31 14.40
N ALA A 42 -10.89 10.58 15.71
CA ALA A 42 -10.05 9.83 16.63
C ALA A 42 -10.46 8.36 16.78
N ILE A 43 -11.72 8.01 16.55
CA ILE A 43 -12.20 6.62 16.60
C ILE A 43 -12.07 5.94 15.22
N CYS A 44 -12.37 6.64 14.13
CA CYS A 44 -12.35 6.05 12.79
C CYS A 44 -10.93 5.85 12.24
N VAL A 45 -9.99 6.75 12.52
CA VAL A 45 -8.59 6.67 12.03
C VAL A 45 -7.82 5.44 12.55
N PRO A 46 -7.86 5.07 13.85
CA PRO A 46 -7.13 3.88 14.32
C PRO A 46 -7.71 2.58 13.75
N ILE A 47 -9.03 2.48 13.56
CA ILE A 47 -9.67 1.29 12.98
C ILE A 47 -9.17 1.05 11.54
N GLN A 48 -9.08 2.11 10.74
CA GLN A 48 -8.57 2.05 9.37
C GLN A 48 -7.06 1.72 9.36
N ALA A 49 -6.30 2.28 10.31
CA ALA A 49 -4.87 2.00 10.45
C ALA A 49 -4.60 0.55 10.86
N GLN A 50 -5.36 -0.01 11.80
CA GLN A 50 -5.24 -1.43 12.19
C GLN A 50 -5.64 -2.39 11.06
N ALA A 51 -6.69 -2.06 10.30
CA ALA A 51 -7.08 -2.85 9.13
C ALA A 51 -6.01 -2.82 8.04
N ALA A 52 -5.40 -1.64 7.82
CA ALA A 52 -4.29 -1.50 6.89
C ALA A 52 -3.06 -2.29 7.34
N THR A 53 -2.66 -2.21 8.63
CA THR A 53 -1.49 -2.96 9.15
C THR A 53 -1.67 -4.47 9.13
N GLY A 54 -2.87 -4.96 9.45
CA GLY A 54 -3.20 -6.37 9.33
C GLY A 54 -3.13 -6.86 7.88
N ALA A 55 -3.71 -6.12 6.93
CA ALA A 55 -3.63 -6.43 5.51
C ALA A 55 -2.18 -6.42 4.99
N GLN A 56 -1.40 -5.42 5.38
CA GLN A 56 0.00 -5.28 4.99
C GLN A 56 0.87 -6.45 5.46
N ALA A 57 0.66 -6.95 6.68
CA ALA A 57 1.37 -8.10 7.21
C ALA A 57 1.07 -9.38 6.42
N VAL A 58 -0.21 -9.61 6.07
CA VAL A 58 -0.65 -10.77 5.29
C VAL A 58 -0.11 -10.70 3.85
N THR A 59 -0.19 -9.52 3.21
CA THR A 59 0.35 -9.31 1.86
C THR A 59 1.88 -9.50 1.83
N ALA A 60 2.60 -9.04 2.86
CA ALA A 60 4.04 -9.25 2.97
C ALA A 60 4.40 -10.74 3.08
N GLY A 61 3.66 -11.51 3.89
CA GLY A 61 3.82 -12.96 4.00
C GLY A 61 3.58 -13.69 2.67
N LEU A 62 2.50 -13.35 1.96
CA LEU A 62 2.18 -13.92 0.65
C LEU A 62 3.23 -13.59 -0.41
N LYS A 63 3.77 -12.36 -0.40
CA LYS A 63 4.83 -11.95 -1.32
C LYS A 63 6.13 -12.73 -1.11
N ASN A 64 6.48 -13.03 0.13
CA ASN A 64 7.63 -13.87 0.44
C ASN A 64 7.43 -15.31 -0.05
N LEU A 65 6.25 -15.88 0.16
CA LEU A 65 5.91 -17.22 -0.35
C LEU A 65 5.94 -17.26 -1.88
N GLN A 66 5.38 -16.25 -2.55
CA GLN A 66 5.45 -16.13 -4.01
C GLN A 66 6.89 -16.07 -4.52
N ASN A 67 7.77 -15.32 -3.85
CA ASN A 67 9.19 -15.25 -4.22
C ASN A 67 9.89 -16.60 -4.08
N ILE A 68 9.58 -17.37 -3.04
CA ILE A 68 10.14 -18.71 -2.84
C ILE A 68 9.69 -19.65 -3.96
N VAL A 69 8.40 -19.66 -4.28
CA VAL A 69 7.85 -20.48 -5.38
C VAL A 69 8.43 -20.04 -6.73
N ALA A 70 8.61 -18.75 -6.94
CA ALA A 70 9.22 -18.20 -8.14
C ALA A 70 10.68 -18.67 -8.30
N ALA A 71 11.47 -18.58 -7.24
CA ALA A 71 12.85 -19.06 -7.25
C ALA A 71 12.94 -20.58 -7.51
N PHE A 72 12.00 -21.35 -6.97
CA PHE A 72 11.91 -22.80 -7.22
C PHE A 72 11.60 -23.11 -8.69
N VAL A 73 10.59 -22.48 -9.28
CA VAL A 73 10.23 -22.69 -10.70
C VAL A 73 11.36 -22.26 -11.62
N SER A 74 12.04 -21.15 -11.31
CA SER A 74 13.22 -20.73 -12.07
C SER A 74 14.36 -21.74 -11.98
N SER A 75 14.55 -22.39 -10.82
CA SER A 75 15.56 -23.44 -10.63
C SER A 75 15.21 -24.70 -11.44
N VAL A 76 13.93 -25.08 -11.51
CA VAL A 76 13.46 -26.20 -12.35
C VAL A 76 13.67 -25.93 -13.83
N GLY A 77 13.39 -24.72 -14.31
CA GLY A 77 13.64 -24.34 -15.71
C GLY A 77 15.12 -24.43 -16.09
N LEU A 78 16.03 -24.09 -15.15
CA LEU A 78 17.48 -24.19 -15.37
C LEU A 78 17.91 -25.66 -15.50
N ILE A 79 17.34 -26.57 -14.71
CA ILE A 79 17.62 -28.01 -14.82
C ILE A 79 17.16 -28.54 -16.18
N ILE A 80 15.97 -28.15 -16.65
CA ILE A 80 15.46 -28.56 -17.97
C ILE A 80 16.31 -27.97 -19.10
N ALA A 81 16.75 -26.71 -18.97
CA ALA A 81 17.64 -26.08 -19.94
C ALA A 81 19.01 -26.79 -19.98
N LEU A 82 19.60 -27.10 -18.83
CA LEU A 82 20.83 -27.89 -18.72
C LEU A 82 20.68 -29.27 -19.36
N TRP A 83 19.55 -29.93 -19.13
CA TRP A 83 19.23 -31.20 -19.78
C TRP A 83 19.18 -31.07 -21.31
N GLY A 84 18.52 -30.04 -21.82
CA GLY A 84 18.49 -29.74 -23.26
C GLY A 84 19.89 -29.45 -23.83
N ILE A 85 20.77 -28.78 -23.06
CA ILE A 85 22.16 -28.52 -23.45
C ILE A 85 22.95 -29.82 -23.54
N PHE A 86 22.76 -30.77 -22.62
CA PHE A 86 23.38 -32.09 -22.71
C PHE A 86 22.90 -32.89 -23.93
N GLU A 87 21.59 -32.87 -24.22
CA GLU A 87 21.04 -33.49 -25.43
C GLU A 87 21.59 -32.82 -26.71
N TRP A 88 21.76 -31.49 -26.69
CA TRP A 88 22.31 -30.74 -27.82
C TRP A 88 23.79 -31.03 -28.04
N GLY A 89 24.59 -31.15 -26.96
CA GLY A 89 26.01 -31.52 -27.05
C GLY A 89 26.24 -32.94 -27.57
N ASN A 90 25.34 -33.87 -27.25
CA ASN A 90 25.38 -35.21 -27.85
C ASN A 90 24.90 -35.18 -29.32
N ALA A 91 23.89 -34.36 -29.64
CA ALA A 91 23.39 -34.20 -30.99
C ALA A 91 24.39 -33.48 -31.93
N MET A 92 25.29 -32.63 -31.40
CA MET A 92 26.37 -32.01 -32.18
C MET A 92 27.44 -33.00 -32.65
N GLN A 93 27.54 -34.15 -31.99
CA GLN A 93 28.42 -35.25 -32.40
C GLN A 93 27.75 -36.18 -33.43
N SER A 94 26.44 -36.02 -33.66
CA SER A 94 25.66 -36.76 -34.65
C SER A 94 25.44 -35.93 -35.92
N GLN A 95 25.43 -36.59 -37.09
CA GLN A 95 25.16 -35.94 -38.38
C GLN A 95 23.67 -35.63 -38.59
N ASP A 96 22.80 -36.05 -37.66
CA ASP A 96 21.35 -35.80 -37.69
C ASP A 96 20.97 -34.40 -37.18
N GLY A 97 20.78 -33.47 -38.11
CA GLY A 97 20.30 -32.10 -37.80
C GLY A 97 18.92 -32.06 -37.13
N MET A 98 18.11 -33.11 -37.29
CA MET A 98 16.81 -33.21 -36.62
C MET A 98 16.96 -33.38 -35.09
N MET A 99 17.94 -34.15 -34.63
CA MET A 99 18.25 -34.33 -33.20
C MET A 99 18.70 -33.00 -32.56
N GLN A 100 19.50 -32.20 -33.28
CA GLN A 100 19.95 -30.89 -32.81
C GLN A 100 18.79 -29.90 -32.66
N SER A 101 17.86 -29.88 -33.63
CA SER A 101 16.73 -28.97 -33.62
C SER A 101 15.73 -29.25 -32.48
N GLN A 102 15.56 -30.52 -32.08
CA GLN A 102 14.69 -30.90 -30.97
C GLN A 102 15.33 -30.60 -29.61
N ALA A 103 16.63 -30.85 -29.46
CA ALA A 103 17.36 -30.47 -28.26
C ALA A 103 17.32 -28.95 -28.03
N PHE A 104 17.48 -28.15 -29.10
CA PHE A 104 17.39 -26.69 -29.02
C PHE A 104 16.00 -26.18 -28.57
N LYS A 105 14.91 -26.81 -29.02
CA LYS A 105 13.56 -26.48 -28.55
C LYS A 105 13.40 -26.72 -27.05
N ARG A 106 14.03 -27.77 -26.52
CA ARG A 106 13.99 -28.10 -25.09
C ARG A 106 14.79 -27.11 -24.26
N ILE A 107 15.94 -26.65 -24.76
CA ILE A 107 16.71 -25.54 -24.17
C ILE A 107 15.86 -24.27 -24.13
N GLY A 108 15.25 -23.90 -25.26
CA GLY A 108 14.37 -22.74 -25.36
C GLY A 108 13.19 -22.81 -24.38
N GLY A 109 12.53 -23.97 -24.29
CA GLY A 109 11.45 -24.21 -23.32
C GLY A 109 11.92 -24.10 -21.87
N GLY A 110 13.11 -24.62 -21.56
CA GLY A 110 13.74 -24.49 -20.24
C GLY A 110 13.98 -23.03 -19.87
N ILE A 111 14.56 -22.23 -20.76
CA ILE A 111 14.80 -20.79 -20.55
C ILE A 111 13.48 -20.01 -20.39
N VAL A 112 12.45 -20.32 -21.17
CA VAL A 112 11.13 -19.67 -20.99
C VAL A 112 10.52 -20.04 -19.63
N MET A 113 10.68 -21.28 -19.19
CA MET A 113 10.26 -21.69 -17.84
C MET A 113 11.06 -20.99 -16.73
N THR A 114 12.34 -20.64 -16.96
CA THR A 114 13.10 -19.90 -15.94
C THR A 114 12.63 -18.47 -15.75
N LEU A 115 12.08 -17.86 -16.80
CA LEU A 115 11.62 -16.48 -16.84
C LEU A 115 10.15 -16.31 -16.46
N GLY A 116 9.35 -17.39 -16.55
CA GLY A 116 7.92 -17.36 -16.25
C GLY A 116 7.55 -16.70 -14.92
N PRO A 117 8.23 -17.04 -13.80
CA PRO A 117 7.91 -16.44 -12.49
C PRO A 117 8.23 -14.94 -12.39
N GLN A 118 9.29 -14.47 -13.06
CA GLN A 118 9.63 -13.04 -13.09
C GLN A 118 8.57 -12.25 -13.86
N ILE A 119 8.08 -12.78 -14.99
CA ILE A 119 7.04 -12.13 -15.80
C ILE A 119 5.70 -12.10 -15.05
N LEU A 120 5.31 -13.20 -14.40
CA LEU A 120 4.08 -13.27 -13.62
C LEU A 120 4.09 -12.26 -12.46
N THR A 121 5.23 -12.15 -11.77
CA THR A 121 5.41 -11.20 -10.66
C THR A 121 5.41 -9.75 -11.15
N ALA A 122 6.02 -9.47 -12.31
CA ALA A 122 6.01 -8.13 -12.90
C ALA A 122 4.61 -7.67 -13.30
N VAL A 123 3.81 -8.56 -13.92
CA VAL A 123 2.43 -8.23 -14.34
C VAL A 123 1.51 -7.98 -13.13
N VAL A 124 1.59 -8.83 -12.10
CA VAL A 124 0.73 -8.71 -10.91
C VAL A 124 1.11 -7.50 -10.04
N SER A 125 2.39 -7.09 -10.00
CA SER A 125 2.84 -5.97 -9.17
C SER A 125 2.60 -4.58 -9.79
N ILE A 126 2.21 -4.53 -11.08
CA ILE A 126 1.88 -3.29 -11.80
C ILE A 126 0.42 -2.86 -11.58
N SER A 127 -0.42 -3.78 -11.07
CA SER A 127 -1.85 -3.53 -10.76
C SER A 127 -2.01 -2.98 -9.34
#